data_AF-A0A938U953-F1
#
_entry.id   AF-A0A938U953-F1
#
_cell.length_a   1.000
_cell.length_b   1.000
_cell.length_c   1.000
_cell.angle_alpha   90.00
_cell.angle_beta   90.00
_cell.angle_gamma   90.00
#
_symmetry.space_group_name_H-M   'P 1'
#
loop_
_entity.id
_entity.type
_entity.pdbx_description
1 polymer ?
#
loop_
_entity_poly.entity_id
_entity_poly.type
_entity_poly.pdbx_seq_one_letter_code
_entity_poly.pdbx_strand_id
1 'polypeptide(L)'
;MRVLVWRTSLQYRCVSCSRSIDVPTTGSGIITCRSCNSRYNYAPNYLGYDFDTLLFKVFRRQYLLNKVLNNNAYLSYLFLREGSISLPERQDVIRFRKFILSHIDSGRLLDVGCGLLEIPGYLDFEDKSKFEFIGIDPIENRSFRGMRIVGCSEFMPFEDKQFDALIFATSLDHVCSLEYTIRESYRNLVEGGKVIIWMSDHHHSFWSKGRSLLRSKIMNLRKGYRTDKFVTYPNWIIFYRPHGAVDPFHAFLETPQDVISLMRNKFRLIERVYNNRDEVFLCFSKMRSNGN
;
A
#
# COMPACT_ATOMS: atom_id res chain seq x y z
N MET A 1 -25.49 -15.64 -7.82
CA MET A 1 -25.05 -14.23 -7.80
C MET A 1 -24.18 -14.01 -9.03
N ARG A 2 -24.69 -13.30 -10.07
CA ARG A 2 -23.94 -13.09 -11.32
C ARG A 2 -22.71 -12.24 -11.01
N VAL A 3 -21.52 -12.79 -11.23
CA VAL A 3 -20.28 -12.00 -11.27
C VAL A 3 -20.45 -11.05 -12.45
N LEU A 4 -20.65 -9.76 -12.18
CA LEU A 4 -20.52 -8.74 -13.21
C LEU A 4 -19.07 -8.84 -13.70
N VAL A 5 -18.89 -9.45 -14.86
CA VAL A 5 -17.64 -9.40 -15.60
C VAL A 5 -17.54 -7.98 -16.13
N TRP A 6 -17.01 -7.08 -15.32
CA TRP A 6 -16.54 -5.80 -15.82
C TRP A 6 -15.47 -6.14 -16.85
N ARG A 7 -15.74 -5.89 -18.13
CA ARG A 7 -14.68 -5.82 -19.13
C ARG A 7 -13.85 -4.59 -18.76
N THR A 8 -12.86 -4.78 -17.90
CA THR A 8 -12.01 -3.71 -17.39
C THR A 8 -11.36 -3.05 -18.59
N SER A 9 -11.73 -1.80 -18.89
CA SER A 9 -11.10 -0.99 -19.94
C SER A 9 -9.73 -0.43 -19.49
N LEU A 10 -9.12 -1.07 -18.48
CA LEU A 10 -7.82 -0.69 -17.94
C LEU A 10 -6.79 -0.69 -19.07
N GLN A 11 -6.15 0.46 -19.22
CA GLN A 11 -5.02 0.61 -20.12
C GLN A 11 -3.74 0.46 -19.31
N TYR A 12 -2.83 -0.35 -19.81
CA TYR A 12 -1.61 -0.68 -19.12
C TYR A 12 -0.40 -0.07 -19.81
N ARG A 13 0.60 0.26 -19.01
CA ARG A 13 1.90 0.74 -19.48
C ARG A 13 3.01 -0.10 -18.89
N CYS A 14 4.12 -0.17 -19.61
CA CYS A 14 5.32 -0.82 -19.13
C CYS A 14 5.92 -0.03 -17.97
N VAL A 15 6.11 -0.69 -16.83
CA VAL A 15 6.70 -0.09 -15.62
C VAL A 15 8.16 0.35 -15.79
N SER A 16 8.87 -0.21 -16.77
CA SER A 16 10.29 0.08 -17.01
C SER A 16 10.53 1.19 -18.03
N CYS A 17 9.75 1.23 -19.12
CA CYS A 17 9.97 2.16 -20.24
C CYS A 17 8.76 3.02 -20.59
N SER A 18 7.68 2.93 -19.81
CA SER A 18 6.51 3.79 -19.93
C SER A 18 5.68 3.67 -21.21
N ARG A 19 6.06 2.81 -22.16
CA ARG A 19 5.26 2.51 -23.37
C ARG A 19 4.06 1.64 -23.04
N SER A 20 2.94 1.87 -23.73
CA SER A 20 1.72 1.07 -23.58
C SER A 20 1.98 -0.41 -23.82
N ILE A 21 1.25 -1.25 -23.08
CA ILE A 21 1.27 -2.71 -23.21
C ILE A 21 -0.16 -3.22 -23.35
N ASP A 22 -0.37 -4.10 -24.33
CA ASP A 22 -1.66 -4.74 -24.54
C ASP A 22 -1.75 -5.99 -23.67
N VAL A 23 -2.64 -5.95 -22.67
CA VAL A 23 -2.91 -7.09 -21.77
C VAL A 23 -4.17 -7.80 -22.26
N PRO A 24 -4.10 -9.08 -22.67
CA PRO A 24 -5.29 -9.82 -23.09
C PRO A 24 -6.31 -9.95 -21.96
N THR A 25 -7.59 -9.83 -22.31
CA THR A 25 -8.70 -9.95 -21.35
C THR A 25 -9.09 -11.39 -21.03
N THR A 26 -8.58 -12.35 -21.82
CA THR A 26 -8.87 -13.78 -21.68
C THR A 26 -7.60 -14.61 -21.78
N GLY A 27 -7.62 -15.79 -21.16
CA GLY A 27 -6.47 -16.69 -21.14
C GLY A 27 -5.43 -16.30 -20.10
N SER A 28 -4.28 -16.95 -20.17
CA SER A 28 -3.15 -16.70 -19.28
C SER A 28 -1.84 -16.91 -20.01
N GLY A 29 -0.80 -16.16 -19.63
CA GLY A 29 0.50 -16.31 -20.24
C GLY A 29 1.47 -15.20 -19.84
N ILE A 30 2.44 -14.95 -20.71
CA ILE A 30 3.47 -13.94 -20.50
C ILE A 30 3.42 -12.93 -21.65
N ILE A 31 3.37 -11.65 -21.30
CA ILE A 31 3.52 -10.53 -22.24
C ILE A 31 4.91 -9.97 -22.06
N THR A 32 5.57 -9.62 -23.16
CA THR A 32 6.86 -8.96 -23.16
C THR A 32 6.72 -7.56 -23.77
N CYS A 33 7.16 -6.54 -23.05
CA CYS A 33 7.19 -5.18 -23.60
C CYS A 33 8.14 -5.12 -24.79
N ARG A 34 7.63 -4.77 -25.97
CA ARG A 34 8.39 -4.71 -27.24
C ARG A 34 9.57 -3.73 -27.23
N SER A 35 9.63 -2.81 -26.27
CA SER A 35 10.65 -1.76 -26.22
C SER A 35 11.80 -2.03 -25.26
N CYS A 36 11.57 -2.78 -24.18
CA CYS A 36 12.58 -2.96 -23.13
C CYS A 36 12.62 -4.40 -22.59
N ASN A 37 11.83 -5.30 -23.17
CA ASN A 37 11.76 -6.71 -22.82
C ASN A 37 11.31 -7.04 -21.39
N SER A 38 10.75 -6.08 -20.65
CA SER A 38 10.10 -6.37 -19.36
C SER A 38 8.94 -7.35 -19.55
N ARG A 39 8.85 -8.34 -18.65
CA ARG A 39 7.89 -9.44 -18.72
C ARG A 39 6.77 -9.23 -17.71
N TYR A 40 5.56 -9.59 -18.12
CA TYR A 40 4.35 -9.52 -17.32
C TYR A 40 3.63 -10.86 -17.39
N ASN A 41 3.34 -11.44 -16.24
CA ASN A 41 2.47 -12.61 -16.15
C ASN A 41 1.02 -12.11 -16.12
N TYR A 42 0.16 -12.62 -17.00
CA TYR A 42 -1.26 -12.27 -16.99
C TYR A 42 -2.13 -13.52 -16.88
N ALA A 43 -3.30 -13.33 -16.29
CA ALA A 43 -4.40 -14.29 -16.23
C ALA A 43 -5.71 -13.50 -16.09
N PRO A 44 -6.90 -14.12 -16.12
CA PRO A 44 -8.15 -13.40 -15.90
C PRO A 44 -8.10 -12.66 -14.55
N ASN A 45 -8.36 -11.35 -14.57
CA ASN A 45 -8.31 -10.46 -13.41
C ASN A 45 -6.95 -10.42 -12.68
N TYR A 46 -5.84 -10.67 -13.38
CA TYR A 46 -4.51 -10.72 -12.78
C TYR A 46 -3.42 -10.18 -13.71
N LEU A 47 -2.51 -9.38 -13.16
CA LEU A 47 -1.26 -8.97 -13.80
C LEU A 47 -0.13 -8.92 -12.76
N GLY A 48 0.98 -9.60 -13.02
CA GLY A 48 2.18 -9.57 -12.19
C GLY A 48 3.42 -9.21 -12.99
N TYR A 49 4.38 -8.53 -12.37
CA TYR A 49 5.67 -8.18 -12.99
C TYR A 49 6.79 -8.20 -11.95
N ASP A 50 8.04 -8.23 -12.42
CA ASP A 50 9.22 -8.20 -11.54
C ASP A 50 9.48 -6.77 -11.02
N PHE A 51 8.76 -6.40 -9.95
CA PHE A 51 8.94 -5.14 -9.26
C PHE A 51 10.18 -5.13 -8.35
N ASP A 52 10.62 -6.29 -7.85
CA ASP A 52 11.77 -6.42 -6.95
C ASP A 52 13.06 -5.93 -7.63
N THR A 53 13.29 -6.34 -8.88
CA THR A 53 14.45 -5.85 -9.66
C THR A 53 14.39 -4.34 -9.89
N LEU A 54 13.20 -3.77 -10.13
CA LEU A 54 13.02 -2.34 -10.34
C LEU A 54 13.31 -1.54 -9.06
N LEU A 55 12.72 -1.96 -7.93
CA LEU A 55 12.96 -1.34 -6.64
C LEU A 55 14.44 -1.44 -6.24
N PHE A 56 15.09 -2.59 -6.44
CA PHE A 56 16.51 -2.73 -6.15
C PHE A 56 17.38 -1.82 -7.01
N LYS A 57 17.09 -1.74 -8.32
CA LYS A 57 17.85 -0.90 -9.25
C LYS A 57 17.80 0.59 -8.87
N VAL A 58 16.63 1.06 -8.42
CA VAL A 58 16.42 2.49 -8.11
C VAL A 58 16.78 2.82 -6.66
N PHE A 59 16.38 2.00 -5.69
CA PHE A 59 16.46 2.32 -4.27
C PHE A 59 17.54 1.55 -3.50
N ARG A 60 18.15 0.50 -4.08
CA ARG A 60 19.29 -0.25 -3.53
C ARG A 60 19.13 -0.59 -2.03
N ARG A 61 19.85 0.13 -1.15
CA ARG A 61 19.88 -0.10 0.29
C ARG A 61 18.51 0.07 0.94
N GLN A 62 17.73 1.05 0.50
CA GLN A 62 16.38 1.30 0.99
C GLN A 62 15.46 0.12 0.64
N TYR A 63 15.58 -0.42 -0.57
CA TYR A 63 14.85 -1.64 -0.94
C TYR A 63 15.27 -2.85 -0.10
N LEU A 64 16.56 -3.07 0.15
CA LEU A 64 16.98 -4.19 1.00
C LEU A 64 16.38 -4.11 2.42
N LEU A 65 16.35 -2.91 3.00
CA LEU A 65 15.68 -2.67 4.28
C LEU A 65 14.18 -2.97 4.17
N ASN A 66 13.52 -2.37 3.19
CA ASN A 66 12.09 -2.52 2.93
C ASN A 66 11.69 -4.00 2.69
N LYS A 67 12.50 -4.76 1.96
CA LYS A 67 12.23 -6.18 1.66
C LYS A 67 12.25 -7.04 2.93
N VAL A 68 13.20 -6.80 3.84
CA VAL A 68 13.23 -7.52 5.14
C VAL A 68 11.97 -7.22 5.94
N LEU A 69 11.52 -5.96 5.95
CA LEU A 69 10.32 -5.55 6.68
C LEU A 69 9.03 -6.13 6.06
N ASN A 70 8.91 -6.12 4.73
CA ASN A 70 7.82 -6.77 4.02
C ASN A 70 7.78 -8.29 4.25
N ASN A 71 8.95 -8.95 4.33
CA ASN A 71 9.01 -10.38 4.68
C ASN A 71 8.49 -10.62 6.11
N ASN A 72 8.83 -9.75 7.07
CA ASN A 72 8.27 -9.83 8.42
C ASN A 72 6.75 -9.63 8.41
N ALA A 73 6.25 -8.64 7.65
CA ALA A 73 4.82 -8.39 7.51
C ALA A 73 4.09 -9.60 6.91
N TYR A 74 4.64 -10.22 5.86
CA TYR A 74 4.08 -11.44 5.26
C TYR A 74 3.94 -12.58 6.26
N LEU A 75 4.99 -12.86 7.03
CA LEU A 75 4.94 -13.85 8.10
C LEU A 75 3.90 -13.46 9.17
N SER A 76 3.77 -12.18 9.51
CA SER A 76 2.72 -11.73 10.45
C SER A 76 1.33 -12.05 9.92
N TYR A 77 1.05 -11.85 8.62
CA TYR A 77 -0.25 -12.19 8.04
C TYR A 77 -0.59 -13.68 8.13
N LEU A 78 0.41 -14.55 7.97
CA LEU A 78 0.21 -15.99 8.02
C LEU A 78 -0.12 -16.49 9.43
N PHE A 79 0.49 -15.88 10.45
CA PHE A 79 0.52 -16.46 11.80
C PHE A 79 0.01 -15.56 12.94
N LEU A 80 -0.24 -14.28 12.70
CA LEU A 80 -0.71 -13.28 13.68
C LEU A 80 -2.02 -12.59 13.20
N ARG A 81 -2.94 -13.39 12.63
CA ARG A 81 -4.09 -12.97 11.81
C ARG A 81 -4.96 -11.85 12.37
N GLU A 82 -5.10 -11.72 13.70
CA GLU A 82 -6.02 -10.77 14.35
C GLU A 82 -5.52 -9.32 14.31
N GLY A 83 -4.21 -9.07 14.20
CA GLY A 83 -3.64 -7.72 14.27
C GLY A 83 -3.45 -7.03 12.92
N SER A 84 -3.15 -7.80 11.87
CA SER A 84 -2.65 -7.23 10.61
C SER A 84 -3.71 -7.14 9.51
N ILE A 85 -4.85 -7.82 9.64
CA ILE A 85 -5.83 -7.91 8.56
C ILE A 85 -7.02 -6.98 8.81
N SER A 86 -7.48 -6.29 7.77
CA SER A 86 -8.64 -5.39 7.79
C SER A 86 -9.96 -6.15 7.78
N LEU A 87 -10.26 -6.85 8.88
CA LEU A 87 -11.51 -7.61 9.05
C LEU A 87 -12.74 -6.69 9.15
N PRO A 88 -13.89 -7.05 8.54
CA PRO A 88 -15.04 -6.17 8.36
C PRO A 88 -15.75 -5.75 9.65
N GLU A 89 -15.62 -6.51 10.74
CA GLU A 89 -16.23 -6.27 12.05
C GLU A 89 -15.43 -5.29 12.93
N ARG A 90 -14.17 -5.00 12.56
CA ARG A 90 -13.33 -4.07 13.34
C ARG A 90 -13.88 -2.65 13.24
N GLN A 91 -13.95 -1.96 14.38
CA GLN A 91 -14.59 -0.64 14.47
C GLN A 91 -13.82 0.46 13.72
N ASP A 92 -12.49 0.39 13.69
CA ASP A 92 -11.63 1.27 12.90
C ASP A 92 -11.85 1.06 11.40
N VAL A 93 -11.94 -0.20 10.95
CA VAL A 93 -12.26 -0.58 9.56
C VAL A 93 -13.65 -0.07 9.14
N ILE A 94 -14.66 -0.19 10.02
CA ILE A 94 -16.01 0.34 9.77
C ILE A 94 -15.99 1.87 9.65
N ARG A 95 -15.25 2.56 10.52
CA ARG A 95 -15.10 4.03 10.44
C ARG A 95 -14.39 4.45 9.16
N PHE A 96 -13.33 3.73 8.77
CA PHE A 96 -12.63 4.03 7.52
C PHE A 96 -13.51 3.77 6.28
N ARG A 97 -14.32 2.69 6.28
CA ARG A 97 -15.33 2.44 5.24
C ARG A 97 -16.27 3.63 5.07
N LYS A 98 -16.79 4.16 6.19
CA LYS A 98 -17.68 5.34 6.19
C LYS A 98 -16.97 6.58 5.65
N PHE A 99 -15.70 6.78 6.04
CA PHE A 99 -14.88 7.89 5.55
C PHE A 99 -14.60 7.80 4.05
N ILE A 100 -14.41 6.59 3.51
CA ILE A 100 -14.30 6.39 2.06
C ILE A 100 -15.61 6.80 1.37
N LEU A 101 -16.75 6.28 1.84
CA LEU A 101 -18.06 6.55 1.26
C LEU A 101 -18.54 8.01 1.40
N SER A 102 -17.98 8.80 2.32
CA SER A 102 -18.26 10.25 2.38
C SER A 102 -17.53 11.07 1.32
N HIS A 103 -16.63 10.45 0.56
CA HIS A 103 -15.81 11.13 -0.45
C HIS A 103 -15.94 10.56 -1.86
N ILE A 104 -16.51 9.36 -2.01
CA ILE A 104 -16.71 8.69 -3.28
C ILE A 104 -18.04 7.92 -3.32
N ASP A 105 -18.82 8.13 -4.37
CA ASP A 105 -20.13 7.49 -4.54
C ASP A 105 -20.12 6.32 -5.54
N SER A 106 -19.17 6.34 -6.47
CA SER A 106 -18.98 5.33 -7.53
C SER A 106 -17.63 5.52 -8.21
N GLY A 107 -17.21 4.55 -9.03
CA GLY A 107 -16.06 4.70 -9.93
C GLY A 107 -15.02 3.61 -9.76
N ARG A 108 -13.85 3.85 -10.35
CA ARG A 108 -12.72 2.91 -10.32
C ARG A 108 -11.79 3.20 -9.15
N LEU A 109 -11.63 2.20 -8.28
CA LEU A 109 -10.86 2.30 -7.04
C LEU A 109 -9.60 1.44 -7.12
N LEU A 110 -8.44 2.04 -6.85
CA LEU A 110 -7.19 1.33 -6.64
C LEU A 110 -6.89 1.24 -5.14
N ASP A 111 -6.90 0.03 -4.61
CA ASP A 111 -6.49 -0.27 -3.24
C ASP A 111 -5.01 -0.66 -3.22
N VAL A 112 -4.18 0.20 -2.63
CA VAL A 112 -2.72 0.05 -2.59
C VAL A 112 -2.32 -0.58 -1.27
N GLY A 113 -1.68 -1.75 -1.34
CA GLY A 113 -1.48 -2.62 -0.18
C GLY A 113 -2.75 -3.39 0.19
N CYS A 114 -3.48 -3.90 -0.80
CA CYS A 114 -4.78 -4.55 -0.60
C CYS A 114 -4.70 -5.90 0.17
N GLY A 115 -3.49 -6.41 0.41
CA GLY A 115 -3.25 -7.57 1.27
C GLY A 115 -3.81 -8.88 0.73
N LEU A 116 -4.30 -9.71 1.66
CA LEU A 116 -4.69 -11.10 1.41
C LEU A 116 -6.21 -11.35 1.37
N LEU A 117 -7.03 -10.38 1.75
CA LEU A 117 -8.49 -10.58 1.73
C LEU A 117 -9.01 -10.53 0.29
N GLU A 118 -10.10 -11.27 0.03
CA GLU A 118 -10.80 -11.14 -1.26
C GLU A 118 -11.33 -9.72 -1.45
N ILE A 119 -11.93 -9.16 -0.40
CA ILE A 119 -12.30 -7.75 -0.29
C ILE A 119 -11.95 -7.32 1.14
N PRO A 120 -11.06 -6.34 1.33
CA PRO A 120 -10.80 -5.78 2.65
C PRO A 120 -12.08 -5.19 3.25
N GLY A 121 -12.23 -5.30 4.57
CA GLY A 121 -13.42 -4.83 5.27
C GLY A 121 -13.74 -3.36 5.00
N TYR A 122 -12.75 -2.49 4.77
CA TYR A 122 -13.01 -1.07 4.47
C TYR A 122 -13.57 -0.83 3.05
N LEU A 123 -13.57 -1.84 2.17
CA LEU A 123 -14.20 -1.83 0.83
C LEU A 123 -15.47 -2.69 0.75
N ASP A 124 -15.89 -3.29 1.87
CA ASP A 124 -17.11 -4.08 1.93
C ASP A 124 -18.37 -3.19 1.96
N PHE A 125 -18.60 -2.49 0.85
CA PHE A 125 -19.72 -1.58 0.66
C PHE A 125 -21.03 -2.33 0.43
N GLU A 126 -22.17 -1.72 0.77
CA GLU A 126 -23.48 -2.31 0.55
C GLU A 126 -23.75 -2.49 -0.95
N ASP A 127 -23.56 -1.44 -1.76
CA ASP A 127 -23.71 -1.49 -3.21
C ASP A 127 -22.35 -1.52 -3.93
N LYS A 128 -21.75 -2.71 -3.99
CA LYS A 128 -20.48 -2.94 -4.71
C LYS A 128 -20.61 -2.77 -6.22
N SER A 129 -21.82 -2.72 -6.78
CA SER A 129 -22.01 -2.59 -8.24
C SER A 129 -21.66 -1.21 -8.77
N LYS A 130 -21.53 -0.22 -7.89
CA LYS A 130 -21.09 1.15 -8.23
C LYS A 130 -19.57 1.27 -8.42
N PHE A 131 -18.81 0.23 -8.08
CA PHE A 131 -17.36 0.31 -8.00
C PHE A 131 -16.67 -0.77 -8.83
N GLU A 132 -15.60 -0.37 -9.50
CA GLU A 132 -14.62 -1.27 -10.12
C GLU A 132 -13.40 -1.34 -9.20
N PHE A 133 -13.16 -2.50 -8.57
CA PHE A 133 -12.07 -2.68 -7.62
C PHE A 133 -10.81 -3.22 -8.30
N ILE A 134 -9.70 -2.53 -8.06
CA ILE A 134 -8.36 -2.95 -8.44
C ILE A 134 -7.52 -2.97 -7.18
N GLY A 135 -6.80 -4.05 -6.92
CA GLY A 135 -5.89 -4.17 -5.78
C GLY A 135 -4.46 -4.32 -6.28
N ILE A 136 -3.52 -3.56 -5.71
CA ILE A 136 -2.08 -3.73 -5.95
C ILE A 136 -1.36 -4.06 -4.65
N ASP A 137 -0.57 -5.12 -4.65
CA ASP A 137 0.20 -5.53 -3.48
C ASP A 137 1.42 -6.37 -3.89
N PRO A 138 2.57 -6.28 -3.19
CA PRO A 138 3.73 -7.13 -3.43
C PRO A 138 3.48 -8.62 -3.17
N ILE A 139 2.49 -8.96 -2.34
CA ILE A 139 2.16 -10.34 -1.98
C ILE A 139 1.39 -10.98 -3.14
N GLU A 140 1.77 -12.20 -3.54
CA GLU A 140 1.00 -12.96 -4.52
C GLU A 140 -0.26 -13.52 -3.87
N ASN A 141 -1.43 -13.00 -4.25
CA ASN A 141 -2.71 -13.59 -3.88
C ASN A 141 -3.76 -13.35 -4.98
N ARG A 142 -4.35 -14.43 -5.48
CA ARG A 142 -5.34 -14.42 -6.57
C ARG A 142 -6.80 -14.40 -6.10
N SER A 143 -7.04 -14.34 -4.80
CA SER A 143 -8.40 -14.35 -4.24
C SER A 143 -9.07 -12.97 -4.27
N PHE A 144 -8.33 -11.89 -4.59
CA PHE A 144 -8.89 -10.54 -4.65
C PHE A 144 -10.06 -10.46 -5.64
N ARG A 145 -11.21 -9.98 -5.17
CA ARG A 145 -12.44 -9.86 -5.96
C ARG A 145 -12.43 -8.54 -6.71
N GLY A 146 -11.73 -8.55 -7.84
CA GLY A 146 -11.48 -7.42 -8.71
C GLY A 146 -10.26 -7.72 -9.58
N MET A 147 -9.66 -6.71 -10.19
CA MET A 147 -8.35 -6.88 -10.85
C MET A 147 -7.25 -6.92 -9.78
N ARG A 148 -6.42 -7.97 -9.78
CA ARG A 148 -5.22 -8.05 -8.94
C ARG A 148 -3.98 -7.66 -9.72
N ILE A 149 -3.19 -6.76 -9.15
CA ILE A 149 -1.82 -6.48 -9.55
C ILE A 149 -0.86 -7.01 -8.49
N VAL A 150 0.08 -7.84 -8.90
CA VAL A 150 1.24 -8.20 -8.05
C VAL A 150 2.39 -7.30 -8.45
N GLY A 151 2.66 -6.30 -7.60
CA GLY A 151 3.44 -5.13 -7.96
C GLY A 151 3.67 -4.20 -6.77
N CYS A 152 4.19 -3.00 -7.05
CA CYS A 152 4.43 -1.96 -6.05
C CYS A 152 3.90 -0.60 -6.49
N SER A 153 3.66 0.27 -5.51
CA SER A 153 3.05 1.58 -5.72
C SER A 153 3.99 2.60 -6.41
N GLU A 154 5.29 2.34 -6.38
CA GLU A 154 6.34 3.20 -6.92
C GLU A 154 6.48 3.06 -8.44
N PHE A 155 5.94 1.96 -8.99
CA PHE A 155 5.99 1.61 -10.41
C PHE A 155 4.66 0.96 -10.84
N MET A 156 3.57 1.73 -10.92
CA MET A 156 2.26 1.16 -11.22
C MET A 156 2.07 0.90 -12.73
N PRO A 157 1.58 -0.28 -13.15
CA PRO A 157 1.52 -0.67 -14.56
C PRO A 157 0.33 -0.08 -15.32
N PHE A 158 -0.27 1.00 -14.84
CA PHE A 158 -1.44 1.63 -15.45
C PHE A 158 -1.04 2.85 -16.26
N GLU A 159 -1.77 3.15 -17.33
CA GLU A 159 -1.70 4.45 -18.00
C GLU A 159 -2.15 5.59 -17.07
N ASP A 160 -2.01 6.82 -17.54
CA ASP A 160 -2.39 8.01 -16.77
C ASP A 160 -3.92 8.10 -16.63
N LYS A 161 -4.38 8.78 -15.56
CA LYS A 161 -5.80 9.15 -15.35
C LYS A 161 -6.79 7.96 -15.47
N GLN A 162 -6.48 6.84 -14.84
CA GLN A 162 -7.30 5.63 -14.86
C GLN A 162 -8.29 5.50 -13.70
N PHE A 163 -8.04 6.16 -12.56
CA PHE A 163 -8.78 5.92 -11.30
C PHE A 163 -9.47 7.17 -10.77
N ASP A 164 -10.64 6.96 -10.17
CA ASP A 164 -11.40 7.98 -9.45
C ASP A 164 -10.90 8.14 -8.01
N ALA A 165 -10.46 7.03 -7.40
CA ALA A 165 -9.85 7.05 -6.07
C ALA A 165 -8.70 6.04 -5.91
N LEU A 166 -7.70 6.43 -5.13
CA LEU A 166 -6.66 5.57 -4.60
C LEU A 166 -6.82 5.49 -3.08
N ILE A 167 -6.81 4.27 -2.55
CA ILE A 167 -6.97 3.97 -1.13
C ILE A 167 -5.65 3.44 -0.60
N PHE A 168 -5.20 3.99 0.53
CA PHE A 168 -4.06 3.50 1.29
C PHE A 168 -4.51 3.21 2.72
N ALA A 169 -4.80 1.95 3.03
CA ALA A 169 -5.15 1.53 4.37
C ALA A 169 -3.93 0.93 5.06
N THR A 170 -3.27 1.72 5.91
CA THR A 170 -2.07 1.32 6.68
C THR A 170 -1.00 0.66 5.81
N SER A 171 -0.73 1.26 4.63
CA SER A 171 0.16 0.69 3.62
C SER A 171 1.28 1.64 3.16
N LEU A 172 1.17 2.95 3.41
CA LEU A 172 2.18 3.94 2.98
C LEU A 172 3.52 3.81 3.69
N ASP A 173 3.52 3.28 4.91
CA ASP A 173 4.68 3.01 5.75
C ASP A 173 5.48 1.77 5.31
N HIS A 174 4.96 1.02 4.32
CA HIS A 174 5.60 -0.15 3.73
C HIS A 174 6.21 0.08 2.35
N VAL A 175 6.20 1.33 1.84
CA VAL A 175 6.80 1.67 0.54
C VAL A 175 8.32 1.88 0.68
N CYS A 176 9.06 1.73 -0.42
CA CYS A 176 10.47 2.11 -0.51
C CYS A 176 10.64 3.63 -0.62
N SER A 177 9.71 4.32 -1.30
CA SER A 177 9.76 5.77 -1.52
C SER A 177 8.38 6.39 -1.61
N LEU A 178 8.00 7.11 -0.55
CA LEU A 178 6.73 7.84 -0.48
C LEU A 178 6.60 8.87 -1.61
N GLU A 179 7.69 9.51 -2.02
CA GLU A 179 7.71 10.46 -3.14
C GLU A 179 7.33 9.78 -4.48
N TYR A 180 7.90 8.62 -4.77
CA TYR A 180 7.57 7.86 -5.99
C TYR A 180 6.12 7.37 -5.94
N THR A 181 5.67 6.85 -4.80
CA THR A 181 4.28 6.45 -4.58
C THR A 181 3.31 7.60 -4.82
N ILE A 182 3.57 8.79 -4.26
CA ILE A 182 2.72 9.98 -4.45
C ILE A 182 2.74 10.44 -5.91
N ARG A 183 3.89 10.35 -6.59
CA ARG A 183 4.01 10.70 -8.01
C ARG A 183 3.17 9.77 -8.89
N GLU A 184 3.25 8.45 -8.69
CA GLU A 184 2.41 7.48 -9.41
C GLU A 184 0.93 7.64 -9.06
N SER A 185 0.62 7.90 -7.79
CA SER A 185 -0.75 8.18 -7.36
C SER A 185 -1.34 9.40 -8.08
N TYR A 186 -0.56 10.48 -8.18
CA TYR A 186 -0.96 11.66 -8.94
C TYR A 186 -1.14 11.33 -10.42
N ARG A 187 -0.25 10.55 -11.03
CA ARG A 187 -0.31 10.19 -12.44
C ARG A 187 -1.56 9.36 -12.77
N ASN A 188 -1.87 8.37 -11.95
CA ASN A 188 -2.96 7.42 -12.20
C ASN A 188 -4.35 7.97 -11.86
N LEU A 189 -4.47 9.01 -11.01
CA LEU A 189 -5.77 9.63 -10.73
C LEU A 189 -6.28 10.51 -11.87
N VAL A 190 -7.58 10.49 -12.10
CA VAL A 190 -8.28 11.53 -12.89
C VAL A 190 -8.19 12.89 -12.18
N GLU A 191 -8.44 13.98 -12.90
CA GLU A 191 -8.51 15.30 -12.28
C GLU A 191 -9.65 15.36 -11.26
N GLY A 192 -9.37 15.90 -10.06
CA GLY A 192 -10.34 15.90 -8.97
C GLY A 192 -10.52 14.54 -8.27
N GLY A 193 -9.88 13.46 -8.77
CA GLY A 193 -9.85 12.16 -8.12
C GLY A 193 -9.22 12.20 -6.72
N LYS A 194 -9.53 11.21 -5.89
CA LYS A 194 -9.20 11.23 -4.46
C LYS A 194 -8.05 10.31 -4.09
N VAL A 195 -7.22 10.75 -3.16
CA VAL A 195 -6.34 9.85 -2.38
C VAL A 195 -6.92 9.81 -0.97
N ILE A 196 -7.28 8.62 -0.49
CA ILE A 196 -7.89 8.41 0.82
C ILE A 196 -6.95 7.50 1.62
N ILE A 197 -6.48 8.01 2.77
CA ILE A 197 -5.42 7.39 3.55
C ILE A 197 -5.95 7.09 4.94
N TRP A 198 -5.65 5.91 5.45
CA TRP A 198 -5.66 5.57 6.87
C TRP A 198 -4.23 5.27 7.28
N MET A 199 -3.72 5.99 8.27
CA MET A 199 -2.40 5.80 8.83
C MET A 199 -2.37 6.03 10.34
N SER A 200 -1.25 5.65 10.95
CA SER A 200 -0.95 5.94 12.35
C SER A 200 -0.05 7.17 12.48
N ASP A 201 -0.14 7.84 13.62
CA ASP A 201 0.66 8.98 14.02
C ASP A 201 1.83 8.54 14.92
N HIS A 202 2.95 8.21 14.27
CA HIS A 202 4.15 7.73 14.94
C HIS A 202 5.06 8.88 15.43
N HIS A 203 4.52 9.89 16.13
CA HIS A 203 5.35 10.86 16.83
C HIS A 203 6.13 10.21 17.99
N HIS A 204 7.46 10.36 17.99
CA HIS A 204 8.33 10.02 19.13
C HIS A 204 9.08 11.25 19.65
N SER A 205 8.86 11.60 20.92
CA SER A 205 9.64 12.63 21.60
C SER A 205 11.11 12.21 21.74
N PHE A 206 12.04 13.13 21.49
CA PHE A 206 13.49 12.90 21.59
C PHE A 206 13.91 12.35 22.97
N TRP A 207 13.22 12.75 24.04
CA TRP A 207 13.48 12.28 25.41
C TRP A 207 13.14 10.80 25.65
N SER A 208 12.27 10.19 24.85
CA SER A 208 11.92 8.76 24.99
C SER A 208 13.00 7.85 24.43
N LYS A 209 13.83 8.31 23.48
CA LYS A 209 14.90 7.51 22.85
C LYS A 209 16.03 7.16 23.83
N GLY A 210 16.47 8.11 24.65
CA GLY A 210 17.54 7.88 25.63
C GLY A 210 17.16 6.88 26.72
N ARG A 211 15.96 7.01 27.30
CA ARG A 211 15.42 6.07 28.28
C ARG A 211 15.18 4.68 27.70
N SER A 212 14.73 4.61 26.44
CA SER A 212 14.55 3.36 25.69
C SER A 212 15.87 2.60 25.53
N LEU A 213 16.96 3.27 25.13
CA LEU A 213 18.26 2.63 24.94
C LEU A 213 18.82 2.01 26.23
N LEU A 214 18.73 2.73 27.35
CA LEU A 214 19.17 2.22 28.64
C LEU A 214 18.34 1.01 29.08
N ARG A 215 17.01 1.08 28.94
CA ARG A 215 16.11 -0.05 29.22
C ARG A 215 16.43 -1.26 28.34
N SER A 216 16.65 -1.06 27.04
CA SER A 216 17.01 -2.16 26.13
C SER A 216 18.33 -2.82 26.53
N LYS A 217 19.35 -2.05 26.93
CA LYS A 217 20.63 -2.65 27.40
C LYS A 217 20.42 -3.52 28.65
N ILE A 218 19.67 -3.03 29.64
CA ILE A 218 19.35 -3.79 30.86
C ILE A 218 18.55 -5.06 30.52
N MET A 219 17.56 -4.94 29.65
CA MET A 219 16.76 -6.08 29.20
C MET A 219 17.59 -7.10 28.42
N ASN A 220 18.50 -6.65 27.57
CA ASN A 220 19.40 -7.52 26.80
C ASN A 220 20.26 -8.36 27.74
N LEU A 221 20.82 -7.74 28.79
CA LEU A 221 21.60 -8.45 29.80
C LEU A 221 20.75 -9.48 30.54
N ARG A 222 19.54 -9.08 30.99
CA ARG A 222 18.63 -9.97 31.72
C ARG A 222 18.14 -11.17 30.92
N LYS A 223 17.89 -10.98 29.61
CA LYS A 223 17.34 -12.03 28.74
C LYS A 223 18.41 -12.83 28.00
N GLY A 224 19.67 -12.40 27.99
CA GLY A 224 20.77 -13.08 27.29
C GLY A 224 20.75 -12.92 25.77
N TYR A 225 19.89 -12.06 25.21
CA TYR A 225 19.83 -11.77 23.76
C TYR A 225 19.46 -10.31 23.48
N ARG A 226 19.65 -9.88 22.22
CA ARG A 226 19.32 -8.52 21.78
C ARG A 226 17.82 -8.32 21.59
N THR A 227 17.13 -7.92 22.65
CA THR A 227 15.70 -7.54 22.64
C THR A 227 15.41 -6.32 21.76
N ASP A 228 16.43 -5.53 21.43
CA ASP A 228 16.35 -4.45 20.44
C ASP A 228 16.41 -4.94 18.99
N LYS A 229 16.72 -6.22 18.76
CA LYS A 229 16.84 -6.81 17.42
C LYS A 229 15.87 -7.96 17.16
N PHE A 230 15.48 -8.67 18.20
CA PHE A 230 14.57 -9.80 18.10
C PHE A 230 13.32 -9.51 18.91
N VAL A 231 12.18 -9.42 18.22
CA VAL A 231 10.87 -9.21 18.83
C VAL A 231 10.15 -10.55 18.84
N THR A 232 9.80 -11.03 20.03
CA THR A 232 9.15 -12.33 20.27
C THR A 232 7.66 -12.14 20.52
N TYR A 233 6.82 -12.95 19.88
CA TYR A 233 5.37 -12.99 20.07
C TYR A 233 4.93 -14.22 20.90
N PRO A 234 3.74 -14.22 21.51
CA PRO A 234 3.26 -15.33 22.36
C PRO A 234 3.23 -16.70 21.66
N ASN A 235 3.06 -16.71 20.33
CA ASN A 235 3.08 -17.91 19.50
C ASN A 235 4.51 -18.31 19.04
N TRP A 236 5.55 -17.80 19.71
CA TRP A 236 6.97 -18.08 19.43
C TRP A 236 7.49 -17.60 18.08
N ILE A 237 6.76 -16.73 17.39
CA ILE A 237 7.28 -16.05 16.22
C ILE A 237 8.26 -14.99 16.63
N ILE A 238 9.37 -14.95 15.90
CA ILE A 238 10.47 -14.02 16.12
C ILE A 238 10.64 -13.20 14.86
N PHE A 239 10.52 -11.88 15.00
CA PHE A 239 10.88 -10.96 13.93
C PHE A 239 12.21 -10.29 14.20
N TYR A 240 13.03 -10.21 13.16
CA TYR A 240 14.27 -9.47 13.18
C TYR A 240 14.01 -8.00 12.80
N ARG A 241 14.49 -7.08 13.64
CA ARG A 241 14.50 -5.63 13.35
C ARG A 241 15.85 -5.23 12.74
N PRO A 242 15.92 -5.02 11.40
CA PRO A 242 17.16 -4.60 10.75
C PRO A 242 17.62 -3.23 11.23
N HIS A 243 18.90 -2.91 11.01
CA HIS A 243 19.41 -1.57 11.31
C HIS A 243 18.74 -0.53 10.40
N GLY A 244 18.28 0.58 10.99
CA GLY A 244 17.57 1.64 10.27
C GLY A 244 16.05 1.49 10.28
N ALA A 245 15.52 0.35 10.71
CA ALA A 245 14.08 0.19 10.93
C ALA A 245 13.65 0.76 12.28
N VAL A 246 12.41 1.24 12.32
CA VAL A 246 11.74 1.74 13.52
C VAL A 246 11.36 0.57 14.42
N ASP A 247 10.67 -0.39 13.82
CA ASP A 247 10.19 -1.63 14.40
C ASP A 247 10.36 -2.77 13.35
N PRO A 248 9.89 -4.00 13.61
CA PRO A 248 10.06 -5.09 12.65
C PRO A 248 9.32 -4.94 11.31
N PHE A 249 8.47 -3.93 11.13
CA PHE A 249 7.61 -3.78 9.95
C PHE A 249 7.77 -2.43 9.23
N HIS A 250 8.25 -1.39 9.92
CA HIS A 250 8.31 -0.03 9.38
C HIS A 250 9.74 0.53 9.23
N ALA A 251 10.01 1.15 8.08
CA ALA A 251 11.28 1.79 7.77
C ALA A 251 11.31 3.27 8.18
N PHE A 252 10.14 3.91 8.23
CA PHE A 252 9.99 5.34 8.44
C PHE A 252 9.00 5.65 9.56
N LEU A 253 9.09 6.87 10.09
CA LEU A 253 8.17 7.42 11.10
C LEU A 253 7.40 8.58 10.47
N GLU A 254 6.78 8.37 9.30
CA GLU A 254 6.00 9.46 8.72
C GLU A 254 4.79 9.76 9.59
N THR A 255 4.69 11.02 9.98
CA THR A 255 3.52 11.55 10.67
C THR A 255 2.49 12.00 9.63
N PRO A 256 1.21 12.13 10.01
CA PRO A 256 0.21 12.72 9.12
C PRO A 256 0.62 14.09 8.57
N GLN A 257 1.37 14.87 9.35
CA GLN A 257 1.87 16.17 8.93
C GLN A 257 2.95 16.08 7.85
N ASP A 258 3.81 15.06 7.91
CA ASP A 258 4.83 14.82 6.88
C ASP A 258 4.17 14.47 5.54
N VAL A 259 3.16 13.58 5.57
CA VAL A 259 2.37 13.20 4.39
C VAL A 259 1.66 14.42 3.79
N ILE A 260 0.97 15.22 4.62
CA ILE A 260 0.31 16.46 4.17
C ILE A 260 1.33 17.41 3.51
N SER A 261 2.50 17.59 4.13
CA SER A 261 3.55 18.46 3.61
C SER A 261 4.07 17.99 2.25
N LEU A 262 4.27 16.68 2.08
CA LEU A 262 4.76 16.11 0.83
C LEU A 262 3.71 16.17 -0.29
N MET A 263 2.42 16.03 0.05
CA MET A 263 1.33 16.04 -0.92
C MET A 263 0.91 17.45 -1.39
N ARG A 264 1.21 18.50 -0.62
CA ARG A 264 0.68 19.88 -0.82
C ARG A 264 0.86 20.50 -2.20
N ASN A 265 1.89 20.09 -2.94
CA ASN A 265 2.20 20.66 -4.27
C ASN A 265 1.38 20.02 -5.40
N LYS A 266 0.79 18.85 -5.16
CA LYS A 266 0.07 18.04 -6.16
C LYS A 266 -1.38 17.79 -5.77
N PHE A 267 -1.67 17.88 -4.48
CA PHE A 267 -2.95 17.55 -3.91
C PHE A 267 -3.40 18.63 -2.94
N ARG A 268 -4.71 18.87 -2.92
CA ARG A 268 -5.38 19.68 -1.91
C ARG A 268 -5.94 18.76 -0.83
N LEU A 269 -5.56 18.97 0.42
CA LEU A 269 -6.20 18.30 1.56
C LEU A 269 -7.67 18.74 1.62
N ILE A 270 -8.57 17.77 1.64
CA ILE A 270 -10.03 17.97 1.73
C ILE A 270 -10.48 17.80 3.17
N GLU A 271 -10.05 16.71 3.81
CA GLU A 271 -10.47 16.39 5.16
C GLU A 271 -9.35 15.66 5.92
N ARG A 272 -9.29 15.92 7.23
CA ARG A 272 -8.45 15.21 8.18
C ARG A 272 -9.29 14.84 9.38
N VAL A 273 -9.39 13.54 9.66
CA VAL A 273 -10.04 13.01 10.87
C VAL A 273 -8.95 12.39 11.74
N TYR A 274 -8.85 12.85 12.98
CA TYR A 274 -7.91 12.31 13.96
C TYR A 274 -8.72 11.64 15.08
N ASN A 275 -8.90 10.32 15.00
CA ASN A 275 -9.66 9.58 16.01
C ASN A 275 -8.77 9.28 17.21
N ASN A 276 -7.58 8.74 16.94
CA ASN A 276 -6.54 8.47 17.93
C ASN A 276 -5.19 8.31 17.22
N ARG A 277 -4.16 7.95 17.98
CA ARG A 277 -2.80 7.80 17.46
C ARG A 277 -2.69 6.73 16.36
N ASP A 278 -3.43 5.65 16.43
CA ASP A 278 -3.34 4.54 15.47
C ASP A 278 -4.38 4.67 14.33
N GLU A 279 -5.15 5.75 14.35
CA GLU A 279 -6.29 5.95 13.45
C GLU A 279 -6.42 7.43 13.05
N VAL A 280 -5.66 7.79 12.02
CA VAL A 280 -5.74 9.09 11.35
C VAL A 280 -6.18 8.86 9.91
N PHE A 281 -7.26 9.53 9.51
CA PHE A 281 -7.75 9.50 8.14
C PHE A 281 -7.48 10.82 7.43
N LEU A 282 -7.05 10.74 6.19
CA LEU A 282 -6.79 11.90 5.34
C LEU A 282 -7.48 11.69 3.99
N CYS A 283 -8.15 12.72 3.49
CA CYS A 283 -8.65 12.75 2.13
C CYS A 283 -8.01 13.91 1.38
N PHE A 284 -7.44 13.61 0.22
CA PHE A 284 -6.84 14.57 -0.68
C PHE A 284 -7.54 14.54 -2.03
N SER A 285 -7.60 15.67 -2.70
CA SER A 285 -8.08 15.79 -4.08
C SER A 285 -6.92 16.15 -5.00
N LYS A 286 -6.78 15.45 -6.11
CA LYS A 286 -5.81 15.78 -7.16
C LYS A 286 -6.09 17.19 -7.68
N MET A 287 -5.06 18.05 -7.64
CA MET A 287 -5.12 19.38 -8.25
C MET A 287 -5.01 19.26 -9.78
N ARG A 288 -5.59 20.22 -10.51
CA ARG A 288 -5.36 20.29 -11.95
C ARG A 288 -3.88 20.56 -12.19
N SER A 289 -3.29 19.82 -13.12
CA SER A 289 -1.99 20.20 -13.67
C SER A 289 -2.15 21.56 -14.32
N ASN A 290 -1.45 22.58 -13.79
CA ASN A 290 -1.30 23.84 -14.50
C ASN A 290 -0.65 23.48 -15.84
N GLY A 291 -1.41 23.58 -16.93
CA GLY A 291 -0.88 23.34 -18.26
C GLY A 291 0.26 24.32 -18.49
N ASN A 292 1.47 23.79 -18.65
CA ASN A 292 2.55 24.48 -19.35
C ASN A 292 2.47 24.09 -20.81
#